data_AF-A0A7V5C4E6-F1
#
_entry.id   AF-A0A7V5C4E6-F1
#
_cell.length_a   1.000
_cell.length_b   1.000
_cell.length_c   1.000
_cell.angle_alpha   90.00
_cell.angle_beta   90.00
_cell.angle_gamma   90.00
#
_symmetry.space_group_name_H-M   'P 1'
#
loop_
_entity.id
_entity.type
_entity.pdbx_description
1 polymer ?
#
loop_
_entity_poly.entity_id
_entity_poly.type
_entity_poly.pdbx_seq_one_letter_code
_entity_poly.pdbx_strand_id
1 'polypeptide(L)' 'MKDEYSHRQILDEKYEKGREEKGRETAVNLIQMGALTEEQISQATGLSAEDIRRLQVQVSAS' A
#
# COMPACT_ATOMS: atom_id res chain seq x y z
N MET A 1 -27.64 -14.50 -15.01
CA MET A 1 -27.59 -13.15 -14.38
C MET A 1 -26.91 -13.12 -13.01
N LYS A 2 -26.69 -14.26 -12.32
CA LYS A 2 -25.92 -14.28 -11.05
C LYS A 2 -24.40 -14.36 -11.23
N ASP A 3 -23.93 -14.82 -12.39
CA ASP A 3 -22.51 -15.15 -12.61
C ASP A 3 -21.64 -13.92 -12.93
N GLU A 4 -22.18 -12.92 -13.63
CA GLU A 4 -21.46 -11.67 -13.95
C GLU A 4 -21.18 -10.80 -12.71
N TYR A 5 -22.08 -10.80 -11.71
CA TYR A 5 -21.89 -10.02 -10.48
C TYR A 5 -20.75 -10.57 -9.62
N SER A 6 -20.61 -11.90 -9.57
CA SER A 6 -19.54 -12.57 -8.82
C SER A 6 -18.16 -12.30 -9.44
N HIS A 7 -18.07 -12.32 -10.78
CA HIS A 7 -16.82 -12.01 -11.46
C HIS A 7 -16.37 -10.57 -11.29
N ARG A 8 -17.30 -9.61 -11.25
CA ARG A 8 -16.96 -8.20 -11.05
C ARG A 8 -16.36 -7.95 -9.67
N GLN A 9 -16.95 -8.55 -8.62
CA GLN A 9 -16.42 -8.46 -7.25
C GLN A 9 -15.01 -9.06 -7.12
N ILE A 10 -14.78 -10.24 -7.71
CA ILE A 10 -13.46 -10.89 -7.67
C ILE A 10 -12.40 -10.05 -8.39
N LEU A 11 -12.75 -9.40 -9.50
CA LEU A 11 -11.84 -8.51 -10.20
C LEU A 11 -11.52 -7.28 -9.36
N ASP A 12 -12.55 -6.62 -8.81
CA ASP A 12 -12.38 -5.43 -7.97
C ASP A 12 -11.49 -5.74 -6.75
N GLU A 13 -11.73 -6.85 -6.04
CA GLU A 13 -10.88 -7.32 -4.92
C GLU A 13 -9.43 -7.57 -5.35
N LYS A 14 -9.21 -8.18 -6.53
CA LYS A 14 -7.86 -8.41 -7.06
C LYS A 14 -7.16 -7.11 -7.42
N TYR A 15 -7.89 -6.14 -7.96
CA TYR A 15 -7.36 -4.81 -8.27
C TYR A 15 -7.00 -4.04 -7.00
N GLU A 16 -7.84 -4.10 -5.97
CA GLU A 16 -7.60 -3.47 -4.67
C GLU A 16 -6.37 -4.07 -3.98
N LYS A 17 -6.29 -5.41 -3.91
CA LYS A 17 -5.14 -6.10 -3.33
C LYS A 17 -3.84 -5.78 -4.07
N GLY A 18 -3.88 -5.73 -5.41
CA GLY A 18 -2.71 -5.35 -6.21
C GLY A 18 -2.27 -3.89 -6.04
N ARG A 19 -3.20 -2.98 -5.70
CA ARG A 19 -2.87 -1.59 -5.37
C ARG A 19 -2.26 -1.48 -3.97
N GLU A 20 -2.80 -2.20 -2.99
CA GLU A 20 -2.25 -2.23 -1.63
C GLU A 20 -0.84 -2.83 -1.58
N GLU A 21 -0.59 -3.95 -2.27
CA GLU A 21 0.75 -4.56 -2.35
C GLU A 21 1.77 -3.61 -2.98
N LYS A 22 1.42 -2.96 -4.10
CA LYS A 22 2.29 -1.96 -4.75
C LYS A 22 2.53 -0.73 -3.89
N GLY A 23 1.51 -0.22 -3.21
CA GLY A 23 1.63 0.91 -2.29
C GLY A 23 2.58 0.60 -1.14
N ARG A 24 2.48 -0.61 -0.57
CA ARG A 24 3.35 -1.08 0.51
C ARG A 24 4.80 -1.24 0.09
N GLU A 25 5.07 -1.88 -1.05
CA GLU A 25 6.44 -2.04 -1.57
C GLU A 25 7.08 -0.67 -1.85
N THR A 26 6.32 0.24 -2.47
CA THR A 26 6.78 1.60 -2.74
C THR A 26 7.09 2.35 -1.43
N ALA A 27 6.22 2.25 -0.42
CA ALA A 27 6.45 2.86 0.88
C ALA A 27 7.74 2.36 1.55
N VAL A 28 7.98 1.04 1.54
CA VAL A 28 9.21 0.45 2.10
C VAL A 28 10.45 1.01 1.42
N ASN A 29 10.48 1.05 0.09
CA ASN A 29 11.61 1.59 -0.65
C ASN A 29 11.86 3.07 -0.32
N LEU A 30 10.81 3.88 -0.25
CA LEU A 30 10.92 5.31 0.09
C LEU A 30 11.40 5.53 1.54
N ILE A 31 10.92 4.71 2.48
CA ILE A 31 11.39 4.72 3.87
C ILE A 31 12.88 4.39 3.93
N GLN A 32 13.32 3.33 3.25
CA GLN A 32 14.72 2.91 3.23
C GLN A 32 15.64 3.95 2.57
N MET A 33 15.13 4.70 1.59
CA MET A 33 15.86 5.82 1.00
C MET A 33 16.04 7.01 1.96
N GLY A 34 15.21 7.13 3.00
CA GLY A 34 15.29 8.21 4.00
C GLY A 34 15.10 9.62 3.43
N ALA A 35 14.58 9.74 2.20
CA ALA A 35 14.56 10.98 1.43
C ALA A 35 13.26 11.78 1.58
N LEU A 36 12.19 11.16 2.08
CA LEU A 36 10.84 11.72 2.15
C LEU A 36 10.28 11.63 3.57
N THR A 37 9.42 12.58 3.94
CA THR A 37 8.68 12.55 5.22
C THR A 37 7.52 11.54 5.19
N GLU A 38 7.00 11.18 6.36
CA GLU A 38 5.83 10.31 6.46
C GLU A 38 4.65 10.80 5.62
N GLU A 39 4.36 12.11 5.64
CA GLU A 39 3.27 12.70 4.86
C GLU A 39 3.51 12.58 3.35
N GLN A 40 4.75 12.78 2.89
CA GLN A 40 5.10 12.66 1.48
C GLN A 40 4.98 11.21 0.99
N ILE A 41 5.40 10.24 1.83
CA ILE A 41 5.27 8.82 1.52
C ILE A 41 3.78 8.42 1.51
N SER A 42 2.99 8.92 2.46
CA SER A 42 1.53 8.71 2.49
C SER A 42 0.86 9.23 1.20
N GLN A 43 1.21 10.43 0.74
CA GLN A 43 0.68 10.99 -0.51
C GLN A 43 1.11 10.19 -1.75
N ALA A 44 2.36 9.75 -1.81
CA ALA A 44 2.89 9.03 -2.96
C ALA A 44 2.31 7.60 -3.10
N THR A 45 1.96 6.98 -1.97
CA THR A 45 1.58 5.56 -1.92
C THR A 45 0.08 5.35 -1.71
N GLY A 46 -0.64 6.39 -1.25
CA GLY A 46 -2.04 6.29 -0.86
C GLY A 46 -2.26 5.59 0.48
N LEU A 47 -1.20 5.23 1.19
CA LEU A 47 -1.28 4.61 2.51
C LEU A 47 -1.53 5.66 3.59
N SER A 48 -2.16 5.24 4.69
CA SER A 48 -2.36 6.12 5.85
C SER A 48 -1.01 6.41 6.53
N ALA A 49 -0.92 7.56 7.20
CA ALA A 49 0.27 7.88 8.00
C ALA A 49 0.56 6.83 9.10
N GLU A 50 -0.49 6.18 9.63
CA GLU A 50 -0.35 5.09 10.59
C GLU A 50 0.32 3.85 9.96
N ASP A 51 -0.06 3.50 8.73
CA ASP A 51 0.57 2.40 8.00
C ASP A 51 2.03 2.70 7.68
N ILE A 52 2.35 3.95 7.29
CA ILE A 52 3.73 4.37 7.06
C ILE A 52 4.57 4.25 8.34
N ARG A 53 4.06 4.68 9.50
CA ARG A 53 4.77 4.52 10.78
C ARG A 53 4.98 3.06 11.16
N ARG A 54 3.96 2.22 10.98
CA ARG A 54 4.10 0.77 11.18
C ARG A 54 5.19 0.19 10.30
N LEU A 55 5.25 0.58 9.03
CA LEU A 55 6.27 0.15 8.09
C LEU A 55 7.67 0.65 8.48
N GLN A 56 7.81 1.89 8.96
CA GLN A 56 9.10 2.42 9.43
C GLN A 56 9.66 1.61 10.61
N VAL A 57 8.80 1.23 11.56
CA VAL A 57 9.20 0.37 12.68
C VAL A 57 9.64 -1.00 12.18
N GLN A 58 8.91 -1.60 11.23
CA GLN A 58 9.27 -2.90 10.64
C GLN A 58 10.61 -2.86 9.89
N VAL A 59 10.84 -1.81 9.10
CA VAL A 59 12.08 -1.62 8.33
C VAL A 59 13.28 -1.39 9.26
N SER A 60 13.12 -0.61 10.33
CA SER A 60 14.21 -0.30 11.27
C SER A 60 14.55 -1.47 12.20
N ALA A 61 13.65 -2.44 12.34
CA ALA A 61 13.84 -3.64 13.14
C ALA A 61 14.44 -4.82 12.35
N SER A 62 14.60 -4.67 11.02
CA SER A 62 15.19 -5.66 10.11
C SER A 62 16.67 -5.36 9.88
#